data_AF-A0A960B2E0-F1
#
_entry.id   AF-A0A960B2E0-F1
#
_cell.length_a   1.000
_cell.length_b   1.000
_cell.length_c   1.000
_cell.angle_alpha   90.00
_cell.angle_beta   90.00
_cell.angle_gamma   90.00
#
_symmetry.space_group_name_H-M   'P 1'
#
loop_
_entity.id
_entity.type
_entity.pdbx_description
1 polymer ?
#
loop_
_entity_poly.entity_id
_entity_poly.type
_entity_poly.pdbx_seq_one_letter_code
_entity_poly.pdbx_strand_id
1 'polypeptide(L)'
;MSLFRRVGLLLAGATVSALLVAIPVSPAHADYDLGVTWPDVAEVNPNATDYQVTVVDSGPGDLEARWFGDRQTIPHEGTVTLNLPADGDARRVEIWRCDSTCEWAGVSSPVISVHRHLDASLSAASTRITSPATLTASLRVYSFVGQSTSTFDWVLRDADSAEIVSGSDALAAGTNSFTVDVPAGLPDGPLTLAATPHGSFAGGPLLAAERTLPVVVDNTPPVVTVTPGQDVVFPYDDGYRDTLTIHVAADENVSYAFDLLDENNDSLGAPSLSTDSEGPTRDMWWSGRADNKPVPAGTYHFNVTATDLVGHVTSVETSPFRVDLARKKTITTTVEVPAAKVIYDRFVGKCSTLAKPSSHRWKGSVGLYSQTKCKREKNNASVVVMWSAWWLPTSMRGLPSFDFVTIEAYGGAAVGHHRSYLVTGLIDSSGEFSRRQQFRPKLGWHHIATTSRLTDLKTWVRYQDGRPYVVWSSGLTVGSRYDIKSFQMRARFEALVEPDGTLISGPARRGTPPSPAVHLLDGDALEGVSR
;
A
#
# COMPACT_ATOMS: atom_id res chain seq x y z
N MET A 1 40.76 1.26 33.23
CA MET A 1 41.26 2.31 34.16
C MET A 1 40.81 1.95 35.58
N SER A 2 41.66 2.16 36.59
CA SER A 2 41.63 1.59 37.96
C SER A 2 42.17 0.15 37.99
N LEU A 3 43.44 -0.20 38.26
CA LEU A 3 44.48 0.31 39.19
C LEU A 3 44.10 0.14 40.67
N PHE A 4 44.46 -0.99 41.29
CA PHE A 4 45.10 -0.98 42.61
C PHE A 4 46.02 -2.20 42.81
N ARG A 5 47.16 -1.91 43.44
CA ARG A 5 48.38 -2.70 43.59
C ARG A 5 48.50 -3.16 45.04
N ARG A 6 49.06 -4.37 45.24
CA ARG A 6 49.87 -4.86 46.39
C ARG A 6 49.10 -4.97 47.73
N VAL A 7 49.32 -5.99 48.54
CA VAL A 7 50.56 -6.33 49.27
C VAL A 7 50.45 -7.78 49.76
N GLY A 8 51.55 -8.54 49.68
CA GLY A 8 51.64 -9.86 50.28
C GLY A 8 52.02 -9.79 51.76
N LEU A 9 51.65 -10.82 52.52
CA LEU A 9 52.30 -11.16 53.79
C LEU A 9 52.33 -12.69 53.94
N LEU A 10 53.55 -13.21 54.10
CA LEU A 10 53.86 -14.56 54.57
C LEU A 10 53.88 -14.59 56.11
N LEU A 11 53.89 -15.82 56.63
CA LEU A 11 54.01 -16.30 58.02
C LEU A 11 52.70 -16.44 58.81
N ALA A 12 52.54 -17.43 59.69
CA ALA A 12 53.16 -18.73 59.91
C ALA A 12 52.30 -19.42 60.99
N GLY A 13 52.15 -20.74 60.87
CA GLY A 13 52.01 -21.71 61.97
C GLY A 13 50.99 -21.44 63.09
N ALA A 14 49.90 -22.22 63.10
CA ALA A 14 49.40 -22.84 64.33
C ALA A 14 48.51 -24.04 63.99
N THR A 15 49.02 -25.23 64.29
CA THR A 15 48.30 -26.49 64.36
C THR A 15 47.29 -26.46 65.52
N VAL A 16 46.01 -26.67 65.24
CA VAL A 16 45.03 -27.20 66.21
C VAL A 16 44.11 -28.18 65.50
N SER A 17 44.26 -29.45 65.89
CA SER A 17 43.45 -30.58 65.45
C SER A 17 42.02 -30.53 65.99
N ALA A 18 41.11 -30.97 65.12
CA ALA A 18 39.97 -31.85 65.37
C ALA A 18 38.94 -31.45 66.45
N LEU A 19 37.77 -31.01 65.97
CA LEU A 19 36.48 -31.55 66.43
C LEU A 19 35.44 -31.37 65.30
N LEU A 20 35.45 -32.26 64.31
CA LEU A 20 34.38 -32.37 63.32
C LEU A 20 33.35 -33.35 63.87
N VAL A 21 32.23 -32.80 64.31
CA VAL A 21 31.01 -33.55 64.62
C VAL A 21 30.58 -34.25 63.33
N ALA A 22 30.78 -35.56 63.28
CA ALA A 22 30.24 -36.41 62.23
C ALA A 22 28.72 -36.43 62.38
N ILE A 23 28.03 -35.67 61.52
CA ILE A 23 26.64 -35.94 61.18
C ILE A 23 26.65 -37.34 60.56
N PRO A 24 25.79 -38.29 60.98
CA PRO A 24 25.67 -39.56 60.28
C PRO A 24 25.18 -39.24 58.87
N VAL A 25 26.10 -39.28 57.91
CA VAL A 25 25.75 -39.43 56.51
C VAL A 25 25.10 -40.81 56.44
N SER A 26 23.79 -40.84 56.25
CA SER A 26 23.08 -42.08 55.92
C SER A 26 23.87 -42.78 54.83
N PRO A 27 24.34 -44.02 55.02
CA PRO A 27 25.06 -44.71 53.98
C PRO A 27 24.16 -44.79 52.75
N ALA A 28 24.71 -44.45 51.59
CA ALA A 28 24.13 -44.85 50.31
C ALA A 28 23.77 -46.34 50.46
N HIS A 29 22.50 -46.67 50.24
CA HIS A 29 22.01 -48.04 50.35
C HIS A 29 22.86 -48.92 49.43
N ALA A 30 23.79 -49.67 50.02
CA ALA A 30 24.35 -50.86 49.39
C ALA A 30 23.20 -51.86 49.38
N ASP A 31 22.53 -51.94 48.25
CA ASP A 31 21.29 -52.68 48.06
C ASP A 31 21.59 -54.19 48.07
N TYR A 32 21.51 -54.79 49.27
CA TYR A 32 21.71 -56.22 49.52
C TYR A 32 23.00 -56.79 48.89
N ASP A 33 22.91 -57.91 48.19
CA ASP A 33 24.00 -58.58 47.48
C ASP A 33 23.95 -58.34 45.96
N LEU A 34 23.30 -57.25 45.51
CA LEU A 34 23.17 -56.89 44.10
C LEU A 34 24.55 -56.73 43.45
N GLY A 35 24.89 -57.69 42.59
CA GLY A 35 26.04 -57.69 41.71
C GLY A 35 25.60 -57.64 40.26
N VAL A 36 26.09 -56.66 39.50
CA VAL A 36 25.88 -56.60 38.05
C VAL A 36 27.23 -56.63 37.35
N THR A 37 27.42 -57.65 36.51
CA THR A 37 28.58 -57.75 35.62
C THR A 37 28.20 -57.13 34.28
N TRP A 38 28.92 -56.06 33.92
CA TRP A 38 28.74 -55.32 32.69
C TRP A 38 29.70 -55.82 31.60
N PRO A 39 29.33 -55.74 30.31
CA PRO A 39 30.22 -56.07 29.22
C PRO A 39 31.31 -54.99 29.07
N ASP A 40 32.50 -55.38 28.60
CA ASP A 40 33.61 -54.45 28.33
C ASP A 40 33.43 -53.77 26.96
N VAL A 41 32.34 -53.00 26.84
CA VAL A 41 31.93 -52.31 25.61
C VAL A 41 31.54 -50.87 25.95
N ALA A 42 32.23 -49.90 25.36
CA ALA A 42 31.98 -48.47 25.55
C ALA A 42 31.12 -47.83 24.43
N GLU A 43 31.00 -48.51 23.28
CA GLU A 43 30.25 -48.05 22.11
C GLU A 43 29.26 -49.13 21.70
N VAL A 44 27.98 -48.78 21.65
CA VAL A 44 26.90 -49.73 21.37
C VAL A 44 26.10 -49.26 20.16
N ASN A 45 26.07 -50.09 19.12
CA ASN A 45 25.07 -49.99 18.07
C ASN A 45 24.02 -51.08 18.32
N PRO A 46 22.80 -50.73 18.77
CA PRO A 46 21.76 -51.71 19.10
C PRO A 46 21.34 -52.63 17.94
N ASN A 47 21.70 -52.32 16.70
CA ASN A 47 21.39 -53.15 15.53
C ASN A 47 22.51 -54.15 15.19
N ALA A 48 23.66 -54.06 15.85
CA ALA A 48 24.83 -54.90 15.59
C ALA A 48 25.41 -55.56 16.85
N THR A 49 25.18 -54.97 18.02
CA THR A 49 25.79 -55.39 19.28
C THR A 49 24.73 -55.49 20.37
N ASP A 50 24.56 -56.68 20.94
CA ASP A 50 23.75 -56.90 22.15
C ASP A 50 24.49 -56.41 23.38
N TYR A 51 23.87 -55.54 24.17
CA TYR A 51 24.42 -55.10 25.45
C TYR A 51 23.91 -56.00 26.59
N GLN A 52 24.60 -57.13 26.79
CA GLN A 52 24.20 -58.15 27.77
C GLN A 52 24.83 -57.90 29.14
N VAL A 53 24.01 -58.00 30.19
CA VAL A 53 24.45 -57.88 31.58
C VAL A 53 24.09 -59.15 32.35
N THR A 54 24.92 -59.52 33.33
CA THR A 54 24.63 -60.65 34.23
C THR A 54 24.37 -60.11 35.62
N VAL A 55 23.20 -60.46 36.17
CA VAL A 55 22.70 -59.98 37.46
C VAL A 55 22.75 -61.14 38.46
N VAL A 56 23.14 -60.82 39.70
CA VAL A 56 23.02 -61.69 40.87
C VAL A 56 22.48 -60.83 42.00
N ASP A 57 21.29 -61.15 42.50
CA ASP A 57 20.61 -60.40 43.54
C ASP A 57 19.67 -61.33 44.33
N SER A 58 19.74 -61.27 45.65
CA SER A 58 18.82 -61.95 46.57
C SER A 58 17.85 -60.98 47.27
N GLY A 59 17.95 -59.68 46.95
CA GLY A 59 17.09 -58.64 47.51
C GLY A 59 15.62 -58.73 47.10
N PRO A 60 14.69 -58.17 47.88
CA PRO A 60 13.26 -58.12 47.56
C PRO A 60 12.92 -57.09 46.46
N GLY A 61 11.72 -57.14 45.88
CA GLY A 61 11.22 -56.15 44.91
C GLY A 61 11.80 -56.28 43.50
N ASP A 62 11.13 -55.75 42.48
CA ASP A 62 11.55 -55.93 41.08
C ASP A 62 12.76 -55.04 40.74
N LEU A 63 13.66 -55.55 39.89
CA LEU A 63 14.77 -54.77 39.35
C LEU A 63 14.44 -54.15 37.99
N GLU A 64 14.84 -52.90 37.79
CA GLU A 64 14.73 -52.18 36.54
C GLU A 64 16.10 -51.63 36.08
N ALA A 65 16.47 -51.88 34.84
CA ALA A 65 17.50 -51.12 34.15
C ALA A 65 16.89 -49.87 33.51
N ARG A 66 17.55 -48.71 33.67
CA ARG A 66 17.09 -47.43 33.11
C ARG A 66 18.11 -46.79 32.18
N TRP A 67 17.62 -46.33 31.03
CA TRP A 67 18.39 -45.63 29.99
C TRP A 67 17.55 -44.46 29.45
N PHE A 68 18.02 -43.22 29.59
CA PHE A 68 17.26 -42.01 29.16
C PHE A 68 15.80 -41.94 29.64
N GLY A 69 15.50 -42.57 30.79
CA GLY A 69 14.16 -42.63 31.36
C GLY A 69 13.31 -43.80 30.87
N ASP A 70 13.75 -44.51 29.83
CA ASP A 70 13.20 -45.81 29.46
C ASP A 70 13.54 -46.84 30.55
N ARG A 71 12.61 -47.75 30.81
CA ARG A 71 12.69 -48.73 31.89
C ARG A 71 12.51 -50.11 31.31
N GLN A 72 13.36 -51.02 31.75
CA GLN A 72 13.26 -52.44 31.44
C GLN A 72 13.39 -53.24 32.72
N THR A 73 12.39 -54.08 33.01
CA THR A 73 12.49 -55.07 34.08
C THR A 73 13.60 -56.07 33.76
N ILE A 74 14.46 -56.34 34.74
CA ILE A 74 15.57 -57.30 34.63
C ILE A 74 15.44 -58.39 35.70
N PRO A 75 15.95 -59.61 35.45
CA PRO A 75 15.87 -60.69 36.42
C PRO A 75 16.79 -60.45 37.62
N HIS A 76 16.45 -61.05 38.76
CA HIS A 76 17.31 -61.10 39.95
C HIS A 76 18.55 -61.99 39.76
N GLU A 77 18.46 -63.02 38.92
CA GLU A 77 19.58 -63.92 38.65
C GLU A 77 19.61 -64.28 37.15
N GLY A 78 20.80 -64.21 36.55
CA GLY A 78 21.05 -64.63 35.16
C GLY A 78 21.43 -63.49 34.22
N THR A 79 21.49 -63.80 32.93
CA THR A 79 21.92 -62.87 31.88
C THR A 79 20.72 -62.31 31.11
N VAL A 80 20.72 -61.00 30.86
CA VAL A 80 19.68 -60.30 30.10
C VAL A 80 20.29 -59.31 29.11
N THR A 81 19.73 -59.22 27.90
CA THR A 81 20.08 -58.16 26.95
C THR A 81 19.29 -56.90 27.28
N LEU A 82 20.00 -55.79 27.48
CA LEU A 82 19.36 -54.50 27.70
C LEU A 82 18.93 -53.87 26.39
N ASN A 83 17.69 -53.39 26.35
CA ASN A 83 17.14 -52.60 25.28
C ASN A 83 17.54 -51.13 25.50
N LEU A 84 18.29 -50.58 24.56
CA LEU A 84 18.77 -49.20 24.58
C LEU A 84 18.14 -48.46 23.39
N PRO A 85 16.85 -48.07 23.50
CA PRO A 85 16.09 -47.62 22.34
C PRO A 85 16.47 -46.20 21.87
N ALA A 86 16.96 -45.36 22.78
CA ALA A 86 17.36 -43.98 22.54
C ALA A 86 18.87 -43.84 22.27
N ASP A 87 19.23 -42.97 21.34
CA ASP A 87 20.63 -42.62 21.09
C ASP A 87 21.12 -41.63 22.16
N GLY A 88 22.40 -41.69 22.51
CA GLY A 88 22.99 -40.80 23.49
C GLY A 88 24.47 -41.03 23.76
N ASP A 89 25.15 -39.93 24.08
CA ASP A 89 26.60 -39.91 24.31
C ASP A 89 26.97 -39.88 25.80
N ALA A 90 27.99 -40.68 26.13
CA ALA A 90 28.68 -40.65 27.41
C ALA A 90 27.74 -40.75 28.63
N ARG A 91 26.84 -41.74 28.64
CA ARG A 91 25.88 -42.00 29.72
C ARG A 91 26.08 -43.37 30.36
N ARG A 92 25.33 -43.65 31.43
CA ARG A 92 25.34 -44.94 32.13
C ARG A 92 23.93 -45.50 32.16
N VAL A 93 23.83 -46.82 32.11
CA VAL A 93 22.63 -47.54 32.53
C VAL A 93 22.63 -47.57 34.05
N GLU A 94 21.51 -47.21 34.66
CA GLU A 94 21.32 -47.24 36.10
C GLU A 94 20.39 -48.40 36.49
N ILE A 95 20.72 -49.11 37.57
CA ILE A 95 19.83 -50.12 38.13
C ILE A 95 19.01 -49.51 39.27
N TRP A 96 17.73 -49.79 39.26
CA TRP A 96 16.75 -49.33 40.22
C TRP A 96 16.01 -50.54 40.80
N ARG A 97 15.66 -50.48 42.07
CA ARG A 97 14.81 -51.48 42.73
C ARG A 97 13.46 -50.87 43.01
N CYS A 98 12.40 -51.60 42.68
CA CYS A 98 11.02 -51.17 42.77
C CYS A 98 10.21 -52.12 43.66
N ASP A 99 9.70 -51.60 44.77
CA ASP A 99 8.72 -52.30 45.60
C ASP A 99 7.36 -51.56 45.53
N SER A 100 6.97 -50.87 46.60
CA SER A 100 5.96 -49.81 46.60
C SER A 100 6.45 -48.49 45.99
N THR A 101 7.77 -48.27 45.98
CA THR A 101 8.43 -47.11 45.36
C THR A 101 9.72 -47.56 44.67
N CYS A 102 10.15 -46.85 43.62
CA CYS A 102 11.40 -47.17 42.92
C CYS A 102 12.54 -46.28 43.41
N GLU A 103 13.59 -46.89 43.94
CA GLU A 103 14.80 -46.21 44.39
C GLU A 103 16.03 -46.68 43.61
N TRP A 104 17.03 -45.81 43.50
CA TRP A 104 18.26 -46.12 42.79
C TRP A 104 19.07 -47.15 43.60
N ALA A 105 19.42 -48.27 42.97
CA ALA A 105 20.07 -49.41 43.63
C ALA A 105 21.59 -49.22 43.83
N GLY A 106 22.14 -48.04 43.52
CA GLY A 106 23.55 -47.72 43.71
C GLY A 106 24.51 -48.28 42.65
N VAL A 107 24.01 -49.06 41.68
CA VAL A 107 24.82 -49.70 40.63
C VAL A 107 24.56 -49.05 39.28
N SER A 108 25.63 -48.79 38.53
CA SER A 108 25.55 -48.26 37.16
C SER A 108 26.62 -48.88 36.26
N SER A 109 26.35 -48.92 34.96
CA SER A 109 27.30 -49.37 33.96
C SER A 109 28.53 -48.45 33.87
N PRO A 110 29.63 -48.87 33.22
CA PRO A 110 30.59 -47.95 32.62
C PRO A 110 29.91 -46.89 31.73
N VAL A 111 30.63 -45.83 31.41
CA VAL A 111 30.14 -44.82 30.47
C VAL A 111 30.09 -45.45 29.07
N ILE A 112 28.91 -45.42 28.46
CA ILE A 112 28.66 -45.92 27.11
C ILE A 112 28.07 -44.82 26.21
N SER A 113 28.36 -44.90 24.91
CA SER A 113 27.65 -44.17 23.85
C SER A 113 26.81 -45.16 23.05
N VAL A 114 25.54 -44.83 22.85
CA VAL A 114 24.59 -45.64 22.08
C VAL A 114 24.17 -44.84 20.86
N HIS A 115 24.41 -45.37 19.66
CA HIS A 115 23.93 -44.73 18.43
C HIS A 115 23.41 -45.77 17.44
N ARG A 116 22.20 -45.55 16.96
CA ARG A 116 21.56 -46.37 15.93
C ARG A 116 21.16 -45.57 14.71
N HIS A 117 20.98 -44.25 14.84
CA HIS A 117 20.56 -43.38 13.76
C HIS A 117 21.68 -42.45 13.31
N LEU A 118 21.56 -42.02 12.06
CA LEU A 118 22.37 -40.97 11.48
C LEU A 118 21.46 -39.81 11.08
N ASP A 119 21.56 -38.71 11.81
CA ASP A 119 20.79 -37.51 11.54
C ASP A 119 21.51 -36.58 10.56
N ALA A 120 20.73 -35.99 9.65
CA ALA A 120 21.21 -35.02 8.68
C ALA A 120 20.16 -33.97 8.34
N SER A 121 20.61 -32.85 7.78
CA SER A 121 19.78 -31.85 7.12
C SER A 121 20.30 -31.55 5.72
N LEU A 122 19.38 -31.32 4.79
CA LEU A 122 19.65 -31.00 3.39
C LEU A 122 19.20 -29.56 3.11
N SER A 123 20.04 -28.78 2.44
CA SER A 123 19.73 -27.42 1.99
C SER A 123 20.35 -27.14 0.63
N ALA A 124 19.94 -26.07 -0.04
CA ALA A 124 20.58 -25.58 -1.26
C ALA A 124 20.67 -24.05 -1.24
N ALA A 125 21.60 -23.50 -2.04
CA ALA A 125 21.76 -22.06 -2.16
C ALA A 125 20.55 -21.38 -2.82
N SER A 126 19.93 -22.06 -3.79
CA SER A 126 18.64 -21.72 -4.38
C SER A 126 17.83 -23.00 -4.57
N THR A 127 16.52 -22.91 -4.37
CA THR A 127 15.57 -23.99 -4.68
C THR A 127 14.76 -23.70 -5.94
N ARG A 128 14.99 -22.58 -6.64
CA ARG A 128 14.44 -22.30 -7.97
C ARG A 128 15.57 -22.22 -8.99
N ILE A 129 15.42 -22.92 -10.10
CA ILE A 129 16.46 -23.12 -11.11
C ILE A 129 15.87 -23.16 -12.52
N THR A 130 16.71 -22.98 -13.53
CA THR A 130 16.38 -23.25 -14.94
C THR A 130 16.74 -24.70 -15.33
N SER A 131 16.39 -25.12 -16.54
CA SER A 131 16.81 -26.37 -17.16
C SER A 131 17.48 -26.11 -18.52
N PRO A 132 18.78 -26.40 -18.70
CA PRO A 132 19.71 -27.03 -17.75
C PRO A 132 20.25 -26.06 -16.70
N ALA A 133 20.68 -26.59 -15.55
CA ALA A 133 21.34 -25.82 -14.49
C ALA A 133 22.28 -26.70 -13.66
N THR A 134 23.15 -26.08 -12.86
CA THR A 134 23.93 -26.77 -11.82
C THR A 134 23.41 -26.30 -10.46
N LEU A 135 22.75 -27.21 -9.74
CA LEU A 135 22.21 -26.97 -8.39
C LEU A 135 23.30 -27.26 -7.35
N THR A 136 23.67 -26.25 -6.55
CA THR A 136 24.58 -26.44 -5.41
C THR A 136 23.78 -26.71 -4.13
N ALA A 137 23.91 -27.92 -3.61
CA ALA A 137 23.27 -28.40 -2.40
C ALA A 137 24.30 -28.65 -1.29
N SER A 138 23.81 -28.77 -0.05
CA SER A 138 24.61 -29.06 1.13
C SER A 138 23.91 -30.05 2.03
N LEU A 139 24.62 -31.13 2.36
CA LEU A 139 24.21 -32.13 3.34
C LEU A 139 25.01 -31.94 4.61
N ARG A 140 24.35 -31.56 5.69
CA ARG A 140 24.96 -31.47 7.02
C ARG A 140 24.60 -32.70 7.83
N VAL A 141 25.62 -33.41 8.28
CA VAL A 141 25.46 -34.60 9.12
C VAL A 141 25.85 -34.25 10.54
N TYR A 142 24.99 -34.60 11.50
CA TYR A 142 25.21 -34.31 12.90
C TYR A 142 26.15 -35.37 13.48
N SER A 143 27.44 -35.02 13.56
CA SER A 143 28.49 -35.96 13.93
C SER A 143 28.52 -36.25 15.44
N PHE A 144 28.79 -37.49 15.81
CA PHE A 144 29.09 -37.92 17.18
C PHE A 144 30.41 -38.69 17.25
N VAL A 145 30.93 -38.90 18.46
CA VAL A 145 32.24 -39.55 18.68
C VAL A 145 32.16 -41.02 18.27
N GLY A 146 33.19 -41.53 17.59
CA GLY A 146 33.27 -42.93 17.13
C GLY A 146 32.51 -43.20 15.83
N GLN A 147 31.79 -42.22 15.28
CA GLN A 147 31.12 -42.33 14.00
C GLN A 147 32.11 -42.43 12.83
N SER A 148 31.98 -43.48 12.01
CA SER A 148 32.66 -43.59 10.72
C SER A 148 31.65 -43.41 9.59
N THR A 149 31.59 -42.22 9.02
CA THR A 149 30.76 -41.91 7.85
C THR A 149 31.58 -42.05 6.57
N SER A 150 30.97 -42.49 5.48
CA SER A 150 31.72 -42.80 4.26
C SER A 150 31.14 -42.18 3.00
N THR A 151 29.83 -42.25 2.80
CA THR A 151 29.19 -41.75 1.58
C THR A 151 27.78 -41.25 1.85
N PHE A 152 27.19 -40.55 0.90
CA PHE A 152 25.76 -40.38 0.80
C PHE A 152 25.32 -40.56 -0.65
N ASP A 153 24.13 -41.10 -0.82
CA ASP A 153 23.46 -41.17 -2.12
C ASP A 153 22.49 -40.00 -2.24
N TRP A 154 22.36 -39.45 -3.43
CA TRP A 154 21.40 -38.39 -3.74
C TRP A 154 20.68 -38.68 -5.04
N VAL A 155 19.46 -38.17 -5.15
CA VAL A 155 18.62 -38.32 -6.34
C VAL A 155 17.71 -37.12 -6.51
N LEU A 156 17.63 -36.62 -7.74
CA LEU A 156 16.67 -35.61 -8.16
C LEU A 156 15.51 -36.32 -8.86
N ARG A 157 14.29 -36.07 -8.39
CA ARG A 157 13.07 -36.68 -8.91
C ARG A 157 12.11 -35.64 -9.46
N ASP A 158 11.31 -36.03 -10.44
CA ASP A 158 10.18 -35.23 -10.92
C ASP A 158 8.97 -35.28 -9.98
N ALA A 159 7.88 -34.64 -10.38
CA ALA A 159 6.63 -34.59 -9.61
C ALA A 159 5.98 -35.97 -9.41
N ASP A 160 6.22 -36.92 -10.32
CA ASP A 160 5.72 -38.30 -10.25
C ASP A 160 6.70 -39.22 -9.49
N SER A 161 7.72 -38.65 -8.86
CA SER A 161 8.81 -39.35 -8.16
C SER A 161 9.69 -40.22 -9.07
N ALA A 162 9.65 -40.00 -10.39
CA ALA A 162 10.57 -40.66 -11.30
C ALA A 162 11.97 -40.05 -11.17
N GLU A 163 12.98 -40.90 -11.18
CA GLU A 163 14.38 -40.46 -11.13
C GLU A 163 14.78 -39.74 -12.42
N ILE A 164 15.29 -38.52 -12.27
CA ILE A 164 15.86 -37.72 -13.35
C ILE A 164 17.37 -37.96 -13.43
N VAL A 165 18.04 -37.83 -12.28
CA VAL A 165 19.48 -37.99 -12.13
C VAL A 165 19.80 -38.34 -10.69
N SER A 166 20.79 -39.19 -10.47
CA SER A 166 21.26 -39.60 -9.17
C SER A 166 22.79 -39.66 -9.12
N GLY A 167 23.34 -39.75 -7.92
CA GLY A 167 24.75 -39.92 -7.70
C GLY A 167 25.08 -40.23 -6.25
N SER A 168 26.36 -40.38 -5.98
CA SER A 168 26.89 -40.59 -4.64
C SER A 168 28.14 -39.75 -4.47
N ASP A 169 28.38 -39.26 -3.25
CA ASP A 169 29.60 -38.52 -2.93
C ASP A 169 30.14 -38.94 -1.55
N ALA A 170 31.41 -38.64 -1.31
CA ALA A 170 32.06 -38.87 -0.04
C ALA A 170 31.45 -37.98 1.04
N LEU A 171 31.29 -38.53 2.24
CA LEU A 171 30.69 -37.82 3.36
C LEU A 171 31.76 -37.53 4.42
N ALA A 172 32.22 -36.27 4.47
CA ALA A 172 33.10 -35.79 5.52
C ALA A 172 32.31 -35.37 6.77
N ALA A 173 32.99 -35.23 7.91
CA ALA A 173 32.37 -34.73 9.13
C ALA A 173 31.88 -33.28 8.93
N GLY A 174 30.63 -33.00 9.34
CA GLY A 174 30.02 -31.68 9.26
C GLY A 174 29.20 -31.45 7.99
N THR A 175 29.38 -30.29 7.36
CA THR A 175 28.62 -29.87 6.17
C THR A 175 29.39 -30.21 4.89
N ASN A 176 28.75 -30.95 3.99
CA ASN A 176 29.29 -31.37 2.71
C ASN A 176 28.53 -30.66 1.59
N SER A 177 29.23 -29.92 0.75
CA SER A 177 28.63 -29.29 -0.43
C SER A 177 28.80 -30.21 -1.64
N PHE A 178 27.77 -30.34 -2.45
CA PHE A 178 27.78 -31.10 -3.68
C PHE A 178 26.97 -30.41 -4.76
N THR A 179 27.20 -30.79 -6.02
CA THR A 179 26.51 -30.22 -7.18
C THR A 179 25.68 -31.28 -7.88
N VAL A 180 24.50 -30.89 -8.34
CA VAL A 180 23.60 -31.71 -9.14
C VAL A 180 23.45 -31.05 -10.50
N ASP A 181 23.91 -31.72 -11.55
CA ASP A 181 23.74 -31.26 -12.92
C ASP A 181 22.34 -31.61 -13.42
N VAL A 182 21.49 -30.59 -13.50
CA VAL A 182 20.10 -30.71 -13.93
C VAL A 182 20.07 -30.73 -15.46
N PRO A 183 19.52 -31.79 -16.08
CA PRO A 183 19.49 -31.93 -17.53
C PRO A 183 18.61 -30.86 -18.17
N ALA A 184 18.82 -30.64 -19.47
CA ALA A 184 17.99 -29.74 -20.28
C ALA A 184 16.62 -30.38 -20.61
N GLY A 185 15.63 -29.53 -20.90
CA GLY A 185 14.32 -29.97 -21.41
C GLY A 185 13.32 -30.42 -20.35
N LEU A 186 13.60 -30.16 -19.07
CA LEU A 186 12.60 -30.35 -18.02
C LEU A 186 11.55 -29.23 -18.10
N PRO A 187 10.26 -29.55 -18.03
CA PRO A 187 9.21 -28.54 -17.99
C PRO A 187 9.22 -27.79 -16.67
N ASP A 188 8.59 -26.62 -16.65
CA ASP A 188 8.39 -25.87 -15.41
C ASP A 188 7.56 -26.68 -14.42
N GLY A 189 7.96 -26.65 -13.16
CA GLY A 189 7.26 -27.39 -12.12
C GLY A 189 8.15 -27.87 -10.98
N PRO A 190 7.54 -28.57 -10.00
CA PRO A 190 8.23 -29.03 -8.83
C PRO A 190 9.09 -30.27 -9.14
N LEU A 191 10.27 -30.29 -8.54
CA LEU A 191 11.19 -31.40 -8.41
C LEU A 191 11.46 -31.67 -6.92
N THR A 192 11.99 -32.86 -6.62
CA THR A 192 12.44 -33.20 -5.27
C THR A 192 13.89 -33.67 -5.32
N LEU A 193 14.79 -32.92 -4.68
CA LEU A 193 16.13 -33.41 -4.38
C LEU A 193 16.08 -34.20 -3.07
N ALA A 194 16.61 -35.42 -3.08
CA ALA A 194 16.70 -36.26 -1.91
C ALA A 194 18.14 -36.71 -1.66
N ALA A 195 18.53 -36.83 -0.39
CA ALA A 195 19.84 -37.34 0.01
C ALA A 195 19.71 -38.29 1.21
N THR A 196 20.46 -39.40 1.17
CA THR A 196 20.51 -40.41 2.22
C THR A 196 21.96 -40.62 2.64
N PRO A 197 22.35 -40.24 3.87
CA PRO A 197 23.71 -40.45 4.35
C PRO A 197 23.94 -41.90 4.78
N HIS A 198 25.16 -42.40 4.60
CA HIS A 198 25.57 -43.76 5.00
C HIS A 198 26.81 -43.72 5.89
N GLY A 199 26.73 -44.46 7.00
CA GLY A 199 27.83 -44.58 7.96
C GLY A 199 27.67 -45.78 8.87
N SER A 200 28.68 -45.99 9.71
CA SER A 200 28.73 -47.06 10.69
C SER A 200 29.22 -46.54 12.05
N PHE A 201 28.84 -47.27 13.10
CA PHE A 201 29.23 -47.04 14.48
C PHE A 201 29.29 -48.39 15.20
N ALA A 202 30.28 -48.57 16.08
CA ALA A 202 30.48 -49.79 16.87
C ALA A 202 30.42 -51.10 16.04
N GLY A 203 30.96 -51.08 14.82
CA GLY A 203 31.00 -52.24 13.91
C GLY A 203 29.71 -52.53 13.13
N GLY A 204 28.65 -51.73 13.33
CA GLY A 204 27.36 -51.87 12.63
C GLY A 204 26.98 -50.66 11.78
N PRO A 205 26.09 -50.81 10.77
CA PRO A 205 25.57 -49.68 10.01
C PRO A 205 24.63 -48.82 10.86
N LEU A 206 24.63 -47.51 10.60
CA LEU A 206 23.66 -46.57 11.16
C LEU A 206 22.43 -46.50 10.25
N LEU A 207 21.25 -46.36 10.86
CA LEU A 207 20.01 -46.12 10.14
C LEU A 207 19.90 -44.62 9.78
N ALA A 208 19.83 -44.32 8.50
CA ALA A 208 19.56 -42.97 8.03
C ALA A 208 18.21 -42.91 7.35
N ALA A 209 17.49 -41.82 7.58
CA ALA A 209 16.30 -41.50 6.81
C ALA A 209 16.65 -40.54 5.68
N GLU A 210 15.99 -40.73 4.53
CA GLU A 210 16.10 -39.83 3.40
C GLU A 210 15.71 -38.39 3.83
N ARG A 211 16.46 -37.41 3.34
CA ARG A 211 16.18 -35.99 3.52
C ARG A 211 15.82 -35.40 2.19
N THR A 212 14.66 -34.76 2.10
CA THR A 212 14.15 -34.17 0.88
C THR A 212 14.20 -32.65 0.93
N LEU A 213 14.40 -32.04 -0.24
CA LEU A 213 14.40 -30.61 -0.46
C LEU A 213 13.59 -30.34 -1.75
N PRO A 214 12.49 -29.55 -1.68
CA PRO A 214 11.77 -29.17 -2.87
C PRO A 214 12.61 -28.24 -3.73
N VAL A 215 12.60 -28.48 -5.03
CA VAL A 215 13.23 -27.65 -6.07
C VAL A 215 12.17 -27.30 -7.10
N VAL A 216 12.24 -26.16 -7.76
CA VAL A 216 11.31 -25.74 -8.81
C VAL A 216 12.10 -25.40 -10.06
N VAL A 217 11.76 -26.06 -11.16
CA VAL A 217 12.20 -25.66 -12.49
C VAL A 217 11.32 -24.53 -12.97
N ASP A 218 11.96 -23.49 -13.44
CA ASP A 218 11.36 -22.30 -14.02
C ASP A 218 12.19 -21.89 -15.23
N ASN A 219 11.60 -21.97 -16.42
CA ASN A 219 12.17 -21.58 -17.70
C ASN A 219 11.38 -20.46 -18.38
N THR A 220 10.39 -19.88 -17.69
CA THR A 220 9.49 -18.89 -18.27
C THR A 220 9.78 -17.51 -17.73
N PRO A 221 9.88 -16.49 -18.61
CA PRO A 221 9.88 -15.11 -18.16
C PRO A 221 8.56 -14.73 -17.47
N PRO A 222 8.62 -13.84 -16.47
CA PRO A 222 7.43 -13.42 -15.72
C PRO A 222 6.43 -12.68 -16.62
N VAL A 223 5.13 -12.84 -16.37
CA VAL A 223 4.08 -12.08 -17.06
C VAL A 223 3.77 -10.81 -16.27
N VAL A 224 4.01 -9.66 -16.91
CA VAL A 224 3.92 -8.34 -16.26
C VAL A 224 2.84 -7.49 -16.89
N THR A 225 2.09 -6.78 -16.05
CA THR A 225 1.16 -5.72 -16.45
C THR A 225 1.53 -4.42 -15.74
N VAL A 226 1.53 -3.31 -16.50
CA VAL A 226 1.78 -1.98 -15.94
C VAL A 226 0.76 -1.00 -16.49
N THR A 227 0.15 -0.21 -15.62
CA THR A 227 -0.90 0.74 -16.01
C THR A 227 -0.81 2.03 -15.19
N PRO A 228 -0.71 3.21 -15.85
CA PRO A 228 -0.86 4.49 -15.15
C PRO A 228 -2.30 4.66 -14.65
N GLY A 229 -2.47 5.07 -13.39
CA GLY A 229 -3.79 5.32 -12.80
C GLY A 229 -4.49 6.58 -13.33
N GLN A 230 -3.79 7.41 -14.10
CA GLN A 230 -4.30 8.63 -14.73
C GLN A 230 -3.42 9.04 -15.93
N ASP A 231 -3.97 9.90 -16.78
CA ASP A 231 -3.39 10.33 -18.06
C ASP A 231 -2.59 11.64 -17.99
N VAL A 232 -2.61 12.33 -16.84
CA VAL A 232 -1.86 13.58 -16.64
C VAL A 232 -1.38 13.74 -15.19
N VAL A 233 -0.17 14.26 -15.03
CA VAL A 233 0.44 14.66 -13.76
C VAL A 233 0.88 16.12 -13.82
N PHE A 234 0.67 16.86 -12.73
CA PHE A 234 1.13 18.24 -12.56
C PHE A 234 2.26 18.22 -11.52
N PRO A 235 3.51 18.49 -11.87
CA PRO A 235 4.65 18.23 -10.99
C PRO A 235 4.83 19.32 -9.92
N TYR A 236 3.74 19.78 -9.30
CA TYR A 236 3.72 20.82 -8.27
C TYR A 236 2.89 20.35 -7.08
N ASP A 237 3.40 20.60 -5.88
CA ASP A 237 2.73 20.23 -4.62
C ASP A 237 1.66 21.28 -4.29
N ASP A 238 0.48 21.13 -4.91
CA ASP A 238 -0.68 22.03 -4.74
C ASP A 238 -2.00 21.28 -4.47
N GLY A 239 -1.93 19.96 -4.31
CA GLY A 239 -3.03 19.05 -3.99
C GLY A 239 -3.92 18.70 -5.18
N TYR A 240 -3.44 18.89 -6.41
CA TYR A 240 -4.15 18.57 -7.64
C TYR A 240 -3.31 17.70 -8.60
N ARG A 241 -3.46 16.38 -8.46
CA ARG A 241 -2.81 15.39 -9.35
C ARG A 241 -1.28 15.57 -9.40
N ASP A 242 -0.71 15.82 -8.22
CA ASP A 242 0.71 16.09 -8.01
C ASP A 242 1.61 14.87 -8.27
N THR A 243 0.99 13.70 -8.26
CA THR A 243 1.64 12.39 -8.35
C THR A 243 0.87 11.49 -9.29
N LEU A 244 1.57 10.84 -10.22
CA LEU A 244 1.13 9.71 -11.03
C LEU A 244 1.23 8.41 -10.23
N THR A 245 0.11 7.71 -10.08
CA THR A 245 0.13 6.32 -9.58
C THR A 245 0.36 5.38 -10.76
N ILE A 246 1.22 4.39 -10.59
CA ILE A 246 1.59 3.37 -11.57
C ILE A 246 1.28 2.03 -10.91
N HIS A 247 0.30 1.32 -11.46
CA HIS A 247 -0.08 -0.01 -11.00
C HIS A 247 0.81 -1.03 -11.72
N VAL A 248 1.59 -1.81 -10.97
CA VAL A 248 2.39 -2.92 -11.49
C VAL A 248 1.91 -4.25 -10.92
N ALA A 249 1.83 -5.28 -11.75
CA ALA A 249 1.56 -6.63 -11.30
C ALA A 249 2.31 -7.66 -12.15
N ALA A 250 2.97 -8.60 -11.47
CA ALA A 250 3.55 -9.81 -12.04
C ALA A 250 2.84 -11.06 -11.48
N ASP A 251 2.85 -12.14 -12.24
CA ASP A 251 2.34 -13.45 -11.83
C ASP A 251 3.27 -14.18 -10.82
N GLU A 252 4.48 -13.69 -10.64
CA GLU A 252 5.44 -14.19 -9.67
C GLU A 252 6.33 -13.11 -9.05
N ASN A 253 7.16 -13.50 -8.07
CA ASN A 253 8.07 -12.58 -7.39
C ASN A 253 9.17 -12.08 -8.33
N VAL A 254 9.16 -10.78 -8.58
CA VAL A 254 10.11 -10.09 -9.43
C VAL A 254 10.72 -8.85 -8.77
N SER A 255 11.86 -8.42 -9.27
CA SER A 255 12.41 -7.07 -9.09
C SER A 255 12.03 -6.19 -10.29
N TYR A 256 11.68 -4.93 -10.06
CA TYR A 256 11.30 -3.99 -11.12
C TYR A 256 12.36 -2.91 -11.30
N ALA A 257 12.69 -2.59 -12.55
CA ALA A 257 13.46 -1.43 -12.97
C ALA A 257 12.64 -0.59 -13.94
N PHE A 258 12.72 0.73 -13.81
CA PHE A 258 11.95 1.68 -14.61
C PHE A 258 12.88 2.59 -15.39
N ASP A 259 12.50 2.91 -16.61
CA ASP A 259 13.08 3.96 -17.42
C ASP A 259 11.97 4.89 -17.92
N LEU A 260 12.16 6.20 -17.78
CA LEU A 260 11.21 7.20 -18.26
C LEU A 260 11.58 7.60 -19.69
N LEU A 261 10.64 7.40 -20.62
CA LEU A 261 10.82 7.70 -22.03
C LEU A 261 9.90 8.86 -22.44
N ASP A 262 10.39 9.76 -23.29
CA ASP A 262 9.58 10.82 -23.90
C ASP A 262 8.82 10.35 -25.15
N GLU A 263 8.17 11.27 -25.86
CA GLU A 263 7.40 10.98 -27.08
C GLU A 263 8.24 10.48 -28.27
N ASN A 264 9.56 10.69 -28.24
CA ASN A 264 10.51 10.23 -29.25
C ASN A 264 11.23 8.93 -28.84
N ASN A 265 10.83 8.34 -27.70
CA ASN A 265 11.50 7.21 -27.05
C ASN A 265 12.92 7.53 -26.56
N ASP A 266 13.23 8.82 -26.33
CA ASP A 266 14.49 9.21 -25.71
C ASP A 266 14.40 8.96 -24.19
N SER A 267 15.44 8.31 -23.64
CA SER A 267 15.51 8.00 -22.21
C SER A 267 15.90 9.23 -21.39
N LEU A 268 15.07 9.52 -20.39
CA LEU A 268 15.34 10.48 -19.31
C LEU A 268 15.93 9.79 -18.07
N GLY A 269 16.12 8.47 -18.11
CA GLY A 269 16.69 7.66 -17.05
C GLY A 269 15.67 7.18 -16.00
N ALA A 270 16.20 6.55 -14.95
CA ALA A 270 15.39 5.95 -13.90
C ALA A 270 14.63 7.02 -13.08
N PRO A 271 13.28 6.99 -13.06
CA PRO A 271 12.49 7.92 -12.27
C PRO A 271 12.64 7.65 -10.77
N SER A 272 12.55 8.70 -9.97
CA SER A 272 12.40 8.54 -8.52
C SER A 272 10.97 8.12 -8.19
N LEU A 273 10.78 6.84 -7.87
CA LEU A 273 9.49 6.25 -7.50
C LEU A 273 9.44 5.94 -6.00
N SER A 274 8.28 6.11 -5.38
CA SER A 274 8.01 5.64 -4.02
C SER A 274 6.93 4.57 -4.01
N THR A 275 6.97 3.65 -3.04
CA THR A 275 5.94 2.61 -2.83
C THR A 275 5.89 2.25 -1.35
N ASP A 276 4.70 1.89 -0.86
CA ASP A 276 4.46 1.41 0.51
C ASP A 276 4.14 -0.10 0.52
N SER A 277 4.27 -0.76 -0.64
CA SER A 277 3.89 -2.15 -0.86
C SER A 277 5.05 -3.00 -1.36
N GLU A 278 5.16 -4.22 -0.83
CA GLU A 278 6.11 -5.25 -1.26
C GLU A 278 5.39 -6.35 -2.05
N GLY A 279 6.16 -7.16 -2.78
CA GLY A 279 5.65 -8.31 -3.53
C GLY A 279 5.44 -8.05 -5.02
N PRO A 280 4.80 -8.98 -5.74
CA PRO A 280 4.73 -8.96 -7.19
C PRO A 280 3.72 -7.94 -7.73
N THR A 281 2.75 -7.53 -6.91
CA THR A 281 1.76 -6.49 -7.22
C THR A 281 1.96 -5.28 -6.33
N ARG A 282 2.09 -4.08 -6.90
CA ARG A 282 2.44 -2.85 -6.17
C ARG A 282 1.82 -1.62 -6.83
N ASP A 283 1.58 -0.60 -6.02
CA ASP A 283 1.38 0.76 -6.50
C ASP A 283 2.67 1.55 -6.33
N MET A 284 3.08 2.24 -7.39
CA MET A 284 4.27 3.11 -7.39
C MET A 284 3.86 4.53 -7.72
N TRP A 285 4.50 5.49 -7.07
CA TRP A 285 4.15 6.90 -7.17
C TRP A 285 5.30 7.70 -7.76
N TRP A 286 4.99 8.49 -8.79
CA TRP A 286 5.93 9.40 -9.43
C TRP A 286 5.41 10.84 -9.40
N SER A 287 6.23 11.78 -8.95
CA SER A 287 5.84 13.20 -8.80
C SER A 287 5.98 14.04 -10.08
N GLY A 288 6.26 13.43 -11.23
CA GLY A 288 6.54 14.16 -12.47
C GLY A 288 7.89 14.90 -12.45
N ARG A 289 8.82 14.47 -11.58
CA ARG A 289 10.10 15.13 -11.33
C ARG A 289 11.29 14.21 -11.54
N ALA A 290 12.39 14.81 -11.98
CA ALA A 290 13.73 14.24 -12.02
C ALA A 290 14.69 15.22 -11.33
N ASP A 291 15.59 14.73 -10.48
CA ASP A 291 16.51 15.58 -9.68
C ASP A 291 15.80 16.73 -8.94
N ASN A 292 14.62 16.44 -8.38
CA ASN A 292 13.75 17.38 -7.68
C ASN A 292 13.19 18.54 -8.55
N LYS A 293 13.38 18.49 -9.87
CA LYS A 293 12.84 19.46 -10.84
C LYS A 293 11.73 18.81 -11.67
N PRO A 294 10.66 19.56 -12.01
CA PRO A 294 9.70 19.11 -13.02
C PRO A 294 10.41 18.70 -14.31
N VAL A 295 10.03 17.55 -14.86
CA VAL A 295 10.40 17.25 -16.25
C VAL A 295 9.66 18.21 -17.19
N PRO A 296 10.15 18.43 -18.43
CA PRO A 296 9.45 19.28 -19.40
C PRO A 296 7.98 18.89 -19.60
N ALA A 297 7.16 19.86 -20.00
CA ALA A 297 5.80 19.56 -20.44
C ALA A 297 5.87 18.68 -21.70
N GLY A 298 5.12 17.58 -21.73
CA GLY A 298 5.22 16.62 -22.83
C GLY A 298 4.46 15.33 -22.56
N THR A 299 4.49 14.43 -23.54
CA THR A 299 3.96 13.07 -23.43
C THR A 299 5.10 12.12 -23.09
N TYR A 300 4.85 11.20 -22.16
CA TYR A 300 5.83 10.26 -21.63
C TYR A 300 5.20 8.87 -21.44
N HIS A 301 6.05 7.86 -21.33
CA HIS A 301 5.68 6.51 -20.89
C HIS A 301 6.85 5.90 -20.10
N PHE A 302 6.58 4.86 -19.32
CA PHE A 302 7.65 4.08 -18.69
C PHE A 302 7.91 2.82 -19.50
N ASN A 303 9.19 2.49 -19.68
CA ASN A 303 9.62 1.13 -19.96
C ASN A 303 9.95 0.45 -18.63
N VAL A 304 9.27 -0.66 -18.33
CA VAL A 304 9.40 -1.39 -17.07
C VAL A 304 9.97 -2.76 -17.34
N THR A 305 11.11 -3.02 -16.73
CA THR A 305 11.81 -4.31 -16.80
C THR A 305 11.60 -5.05 -15.49
N ALA A 306 11.03 -6.24 -15.56
CA ALA A 306 10.88 -7.15 -14.43
C ALA A 306 11.86 -8.31 -14.56
N THR A 307 12.54 -8.65 -13.46
CA THR A 307 13.46 -9.79 -13.38
C THR A 307 13.02 -10.74 -12.27
N ASP A 308 12.80 -12.02 -12.60
CA ASP A 308 12.42 -13.07 -11.64
C ASP A 308 13.62 -13.53 -10.77
N LEU A 309 13.41 -14.58 -9.97
CA LEU A 309 14.45 -15.12 -9.06
C LEU A 309 15.55 -15.92 -9.77
N VAL A 310 15.32 -16.40 -10.99
CA VAL A 310 16.29 -17.17 -11.79
C VAL A 310 16.95 -16.35 -12.91
N GLY A 311 16.56 -15.08 -13.04
CA GLY A 311 17.14 -14.11 -13.94
C GLY A 311 16.43 -13.96 -15.28
N HIS A 312 15.23 -14.53 -15.50
CA HIS A 312 14.48 -14.18 -16.70
C HIS A 312 13.95 -12.77 -16.61
N VAL A 313 13.80 -12.16 -17.79
CA VAL A 313 13.48 -10.74 -17.91
C VAL A 313 12.30 -10.56 -18.85
N THR A 314 11.35 -9.72 -18.43
CA THR A 314 10.26 -9.22 -19.26
C THR A 314 10.27 -7.69 -19.24
N SER A 315 10.15 -7.06 -20.41
CA SER A 315 10.03 -5.60 -20.54
C SER A 315 8.67 -5.23 -21.13
N VAL A 316 8.00 -4.27 -20.50
CA VAL A 316 6.69 -3.77 -20.91
C VAL A 316 6.62 -2.26 -20.82
N GLU A 317 5.97 -1.65 -21.81
CA GLU A 317 5.72 -0.20 -21.84
C GLU A 317 4.33 0.11 -21.28
N THR A 318 4.24 1.25 -20.58
CA THR A 318 2.94 1.77 -20.15
C THR A 318 2.21 2.44 -21.31
N SER A 319 0.88 2.58 -21.18
CA SER A 319 0.17 3.59 -21.98
C SER A 319 0.75 4.99 -21.73
N PRO A 320 0.73 5.90 -22.72
CA PRO A 320 1.28 7.24 -22.55
C PRO A 320 0.48 8.08 -21.54
N PHE A 321 1.18 8.98 -20.85
CA PHE A 321 0.62 10.00 -19.97
C PHE A 321 1.29 11.36 -20.23
N ARG A 322 0.67 12.44 -19.77
CA ARG A 322 1.15 13.81 -20.00
C ARG A 322 1.71 14.42 -18.71
N VAL A 323 2.82 15.14 -18.84
CA VAL A 323 3.29 16.08 -17.82
C VAL A 323 2.85 17.47 -18.24
N ASP A 324 2.12 18.15 -17.36
CA ASP A 324 1.60 19.51 -17.59
C ASP A 324 2.14 20.45 -16.51
N LEU A 325 2.68 21.61 -16.92
CA LEU A 325 3.33 22.57 -16.01
C LEU A 325 2.37 23.64 -15.48
N ALA A 326 1.07 23.48 -15.69
CA ALA A 326 0.08 24.32 -15.06
C ALA A 326 0.09 24.15 -13.54
N ARG A 327 -0.29 25.22 -12.85
CA ARG A 327 -0.45 25.22 -11.40
C ARG A 327 -1.86 25.56 -11.02
N LYS A 328 -2.35 24.92 -9.96
CA LYS A 328 -3.56 25.35 -9.29
C LYS A 328 -3.34 26.73 -8.69
N LYS A 329 -4.16 27.71 -9.09
CA LYS A 329 -4.17 29.06 -8.52
C LYS A 329 -5.58 29.52 -8.22
N THR A 330 -5.73 30.31 -7.16
CA THR A 330 -6.95 31.06 -6.90
C THR A 330 -6.91 32.38 -7.67
N ILE A 331 -7.93 32.63 -8.49
CA ILE A 331 -8.00 33.79 -9.38
C ILE A 331 -9.28 34.55 -9.10
N THR A 332 -9.20 35.88 -9.14
CA THR A 332 -10.37 36.76 -9.15
C THR A 332 -10.51 37.40 -10.52
N THR A 333 -11.65 37.21 -11.16
CA THR A 333 -11.99 37.87 -12.42
C THR A 333 -13.12 38.87 -12.19
N THR A 334 -13.06 39.98 -12.91
CA THR A 334 -14.11 40.99 -12.94
C THR A 334 -14.46 41.26 -14.40
N VAL A 335 -15.74 41.11 -14.75
CA VAL A 335 -16.25 41.38 -16.08
C VAL A 335 -17.33 42.44 -15.98
N GLU A 336 -17.13 43.57 -16.66
CA GLU A 336 -18.16 44.59 -16.83
C GLU A 336 -18.84 44.42 -18.20
N VAL A 337 -20.16 44.42 -18.21
CA VAL A 337 -20.99 44.21 -19.40
C VAL A 337 -22.07 45.27 -19.50
N PRO A 338 -22.29 45.89 -20.69
CA PRO A 338 -23.38 46.84 -20.89
C PRO A 338 -24.75 46.20 -20.60
N ALA A 339 -25.65 46.94 -19.96
CA ALA A 339 -26.96 46.43 -19.56
C ALA A 339 -27.77 45.91 -20.76
N ALA A 340 -27.68 46.56 -21.92
CA ALA A 340 -28.40 46.15 -23.12
C ALA A 340 -27.90 44.83 -23.71
N LYS A 341 -26.65 44.44 -23.41
CA LYS A 341 -25.97 43.26 -23.95
C LYS A 341 -26.36 41.98 -23.22
N VAL A 342 -26.76 42.07 -21.95
CA VAL A 342 -27.04 40.91 -21.10
C VAL A 342 -28.52 40.56 -21.00
N ILE A 343 -29.39 41.27 -21.72
CA ILE A 343 -30.83 40.99 -21.68
C ILE A 343 -31.10 39.57 -22.18
N TYR A 344 -31.62 38.76 -21.26
CA TYR A 344 -31.97 37.37 -21.44
C TYR A 344 -33.45 37.22 -21.80
N ASP A 345 -34.33 37.92 -21.08
CA ASP A 345 -35.76 38.03 -21.36
C ASP A 345 -36.29 39.37 -20.82
N ARG A 346 -37.53 39.75 -21.12
CA ARG A 346 -38.16 40.97 -20.61
C ARG A 346 -39.68 40.89 -20.57
N PHE A 347 -40.25 41.60 -19.61
CA PHE A 347 -41.67 41.94 -19.60
C PHE A 347 -41.84 43.45 -19.60
N VAL A 348 -42.64 43.96 -20.54
CA VAL A 348 -42.96 45.39 -20.63
C VAL A 348 -44.46 45.54 -20.66
N GLY A 349 -45.03 45.99 -19.54
CA GLY A 349 -46.45 46.29 -19.44
C GLY A 349 -46.86 47.35 -20.47
N LYS A 350 -48.11 47.28 -20.94
CA LYS A 350 -48.64 48.16 -21.99
C LYS A 350 -48.50 49.65 -21.68
N CYS A 351 -48.41 50.03 -20.40
CA CYS A 351 -48.28 51.42 -19.95
C CYS A 351 -46.83 51.86 -19.75
N SER A 352 -45.86 51.01 -20.06
CA SER A 352 -44.46 51.19 -19.69
C SER A 352 -43.53 51.12 -20.89
N THR A 353 -42.26 51.46 -20.67
CA THR A 353 -41.22 51.50 -21.70
C THR A 353 -39.92 50.89 -21.18
N LEU A 354 -39.31 50.02 -21.99
CA LEU A 354 -37.92 49.61 -21.84
C LEU A 354 -37.09 50.36 -22.90
N ALA A 355 -36.39 51.42 -22.50
CA ALA A 355 -35.64 52.29 -23.40
C ALA A 355 -34.20 51.81 -23.61
N LYS A 356 -33.69 51.95 -24.84
CA LYS A 356 -32.30 51.70 -25.23
C LYS A 356 -31.86 52.76 -26.25
N PRO A 357 -30.88 53.63 -25.96
CA PRO A 357 -30.23 53.80 -24.66
C PRO A 357 -31.21 54.35 -23.61
N SER A 358 -30.75 54.37 -22.36
CA SER A 358 -31.47 55.01 -21.26
C SER A 358 -31.50 56.54 -21.38
N SER A 359 -32.18 57.24 -20.47
CA SER A 359 -32.36 58.70 -20.46
C SER A 359 -31.05 59.46 -20.25
N HIS A 360 -30.07 58.84 -19.57
CA HIS A 360 -28.67 59.31 -19.48
C HIS A 360 -27.88 59.15 -20.79
N ARG A 361 -28.45 58.52 -21.83
CA ARG A 361 -27.86 58.31 -23.16
C ARG A 361 -26.51 57.56 -23.18
N TRP A 362 -26.19 56.80 -22.13
CA TRP A 362 -25.00 55.96 -22.13
C TRP A 362 -25.07 54.88 -23.21
N LYS A 363 -23.95 54.63 -23.90
CA LYS A 363 -23.87 53.57 -24.90
C LYS A 363 -24.16 52.21 -24.25
N GLY A 364 -25.15 51.48 -24.78
CA GLY A 364 -25.52 50.15 -24.30
C GLY A 364 -26.25 50.12 -22.96
N SER A 365 -26.74 51.25 -22.45
CA SER A 365 -27.58 51.29 -21.26
C SER A 365 -29.03 50.92 -21.55
N VAL A 366 -29.78 50.63 -20.47
CA VAL A 366 -31.20 50.31 -20.51
C VAL A 366 -31.93 51.19 -19.49
N GLY A 367 -33.07 51.76 -19.90
CA GLY A 367 -33.97 52.50 -19.04
C GLY A 367 -35.25 51.70 -18.79
N LEU A 368 -35.57 51.42 -17.52
CA LEU A 368 -36.81 50.79 -17.12
C LEU A 368 -37.77 51.88 -16.67
N TYR A 369 -38.83 52.16 -17.44
CA TYR A 369 -39.74 53.27 -17.17
C TYR A 369 -41.17 52.79 -16.99
N SER A 370 -41.63 52.81 -15.74
CA SER A 370 -43.02 52.55 -15.41
C SER A 370 -43.93 53.74 -15.75
N GLN A 371 -45.17 53.45 -16.13
CA GLN A 371 -46.25 54.44 -16.38
C GLN A 371 -45.81 55.58 -17.32
N THR A 372 -45.21 55.23 -18.45
CA THR A 372 -44.86 56.20 -19.50
C THR A 372 -46.04 56.60 -20.38
N LYS A 373 -47.06 55.74 -20.50
CA LYS A 373 -48.19 55.93 -21.42
C LYS A 373 -49.54 56.11 -20.74
N CYS A 374 -49.71 55.58 -19.52
CA CYS A 374 -50.98 55.60 -18.80
C CYS A 374 -50.89 56.48 -17.56
N LYS A 375 -52.02 57.12 -17.20
CA LYS A 375 -52.13 58.01 -16.03
C LYS A 375 -52.51 57.29 -14.72
N ARG A 376 -52.94 56.02 -14.79
CA ARG A 376 -53.36 55.22 -13.63
C ARG A 376 -52.77 53.82 -13.73
N GLU A 377 -52.49 53.24 -12.57
CA GLU A 377 -52.04 51.85 -12.43
C GLU A 377 -53.19 50.87 -12.66
N LYS A 378 -52.91 49.75 -13.35
CA LYS A 378 -53.88 48.66 -13.55
C LYS A 378 -53.13 47.35 -13.78
N ASN A 379 -53.28 46.40 -12.86
CA ASN A 379 -52.62 45.08 -12.90
C ASN A 379 -51.11 45.23 -13.22
N ASN A 380 -50.56 44.36 -14.06
CA ASN A 380 -49.16 44.41 -14.51
C ASN A 380 -48.88 45.46 -15.61
N ALA A 381 -49.84 46.36 -15.94
CA ALA A 381 -49.67 47.28 -17.06
C ALA A 381 -48.54 48.30 -16.85
N SER A 382 -48.25 48.66 -15.60
CA SER A 382 -47.18 49.56 -15.16
C SER A 382 -45.83 48.85 -14.96
N VAL A 383 -45.78 47.53 -14.99
CA VAL A 383 -44.56 46.77 -14.68
C VAL A 383 -43.58 46.82 -15.85
N VAL A 384 -42.29 47.00 -15.54
CA VAL A 384 -41.18 46.73 -16.46
C VAL A 384 -40.19 45.84 -15.74
N VAL A 385 -39.86 44.70 -16.35
CA VAL A 385 -38.84 43.77 -15.86
C VAL A 385 -37.91 43.42 -17.01
N MET A 386 -36.61 43.37 -16.73
CA MET A 386 -35.63 42.69 -17.57
C MET A 386 -34.97 41.59 -16.77
N TRP A 387 -34.91 40.40 -17.36
CA TRP A 387 -34.03 39.34 -16.90
C TRP A 387 -32.72 39.45 -17.66
N SER A 388 -31.62 39.25 -16.95
CA SER A 388 -30.27 39.37 -17.46
C SER A 388 -29.51 38.08 -17.21
N ALA A 389 -28.61 37.70 -18.11
CA ALA A 389 -27.79 36.51 -17.96
C ALA A 389 -26.37 36.73 -18.45
N TRP A 390 -25.41 36.11 -17.76
CA TRP A 390 -24.00 36.14 -18.18
C TRP A 390 -23.22 34.90 -17.75
N TRP A 391 -22.25 34.52 -18.57
CA TRP A 391 -21.39 33.35 -18.37
C TRP A 391 -20.46 33.54 -17.19
N LEU A 392 -20.33 32.51 -16.35
CA LEU A 392 -19.26 32.40 -15.38
C LEU A 392 -17.95 32.00 -16.09
N PRO A 393 -16.78 32.40 -15.56
CA PRO A 393 -15.50 31.92 -16.07
C PRO A 393 -15.41 30.39 -15.94
N THR A 394 -14.61 29.74 -16.78
CA THR A 394 -14.34 28.32 -16.57
C THR A 394 -13.40 28.13 -15.39
N SER A 395 -13.65 27.11 -14.57
CA SER A 395 -12.87 26.76 -13.40
C SER A 395 -12.38 25.31 -13.48
N MET A 396 -11.44 24.92 -12.61
CA MET A 396 -10.80 23.60 -12.65
C MET A 396 -11.76 22.42 -12.42
N ARG A 397 -12.65 22.50 -11.44
CA ARG A 397 -13.59 21.43 -11.05
C ARG A 397 -15.07 21.82 -11.26
N GLY A 398 -15.35 22.86 -12.05
CA GLY A 398 -16.69 23.44 -12.18
C GLY A 398 -17.10 24.22 -10.93
N LEU A 399 -18.38 24.16 -10.55
CA LEU A 399 -18.93 24.90 -9.40
C LEU A 399 -18.15 24.72 -8.08
N PRO A 400 -17.67 23.52 -7.70
CA PRO A 400 -16.85 23.32 -6.51
C PRO A 400 -15.59 24.20 -6.43
N SER A 401 -15.07 24.69 -7.55
CA SER A 401 -13.88 25.55 -7.56
C SER A 401 -14.19 27.01 -7.25
N PHE A 402 -15.45 27.44 -7.18
CA PHE A 402 -15.79 28.85 -6.91
C PHE A 402 -15.90 29.14 -5.41
N ASP A 403 -15.18 30.16 -4.97
CA ASP A 403 -15.31 30.73 -3.63
C ASP A 403 -16.57 31.60 -3.56
N PHE A 404 -16.73 32.49 -4.54
CA PHE A 404 -17.90 33.35 -4.67
C PHE A 404 -18.12 33.86 -6.09
N VAL A 405 -19.36 34.26 -6.36
CA VAL A 405 -19.78 35.08 -7.49
C VAL A 405 -20.58 36.26 -6.97
N THR A 406 -20.22 37.48 -7.38
CA THR A 406 -20.90 38.72 -7.02
C THR A 406 -21.40 39.41 -8.28
N ILE A 407 -22.62 39.92 -8.22
CA ILE A 407 -23.26 40.70 -9.29
C ILE A 407 -23.60 42.09 -8.74
N GLU A 408 -23.20 43.12 -9.48
CA GLU A 408 -23.48 44.52 -9.18
C GLU A 408 -24.04 45.23 -10.41
N ALA A 409 -24.85 46.27 -10.20
CA ALA A 409 -25.36 47.12 -11.27
C ALA A 409 -24.89 48.55 -11.09
N TYR A 410 -24.39 49.18 -12.15
CA TYR A 410 -24.14 50.61 -12.18
C TYR A 410 -25.36 51.33 -12.75
N GLY A 411 -25.99 52.18 -11.96
CA GLY A 411 -27.21 52.86 -12.35
C GLY A 411 -27.75 53.84 -11.32
N GLY A 412 -28.87 54.47 -11.65
CA GLY A 412 -29.55 55.45 -10.80
C GLY A 412 -30.93 55.80 -11.33
N ALA A 413 -31.61 56.72 -10.66
CA ALA A 413 -32.85 57.32 -11.15
C ALA A 413 -32.70 57.85 -12.58
N ALA A 414 -33.74 57.72 -13.41
CA ALA A 414 -33.78 58.32 -14.74
C ALA A 414 -33.68 59.86 -14.65
N VAL A 415 -33.18 60.50 -15.71
CA VAL A 415 -33.04 61.97 -15.79
C VAL A 415 -34.40 62.62 -15.53
N GLY A 416 -34.45 63.51 -14.54
CA GLY A 416 -35.68 64.20 -14.12
C GLY A 416 -36.57 63.42 -13.14
N HIS A 417 -36.23 62.18 -12.76
CA HIS A 417 -37.07 61.30 -11.94
C HIS A 417 -36.39 60.87 -10.63
N HIS A 418 -36.16 61.83 -9.73
CA HIS A 418 -35.39 61.67 -8.49
C HIS A 418 -36.06 60.81 -7.41
N ARG A 419 -37.37 60.49 -7.52
CA ARG A 419 -38.10 59.56 -6.63
C ARG A 419 -38.32 58.22 -7.33
N SER A 420 -37.23 57.49 -7.55
CA SER A 420 -37.25 56.20 -8.25
C SER A 420 -36.58 55.10 -7.43
N TYR A 421 -37.02 53.88 -7.66
CA TYR A 421 -36.45 52.65 -7.12
C TYR A 421 -36.32 51.59 -8.21
N LEU A 422 -35.44 50.62 -7.99
CA LEU A 422 -35.33 49.42 -8.80
C LEU A 422 -35.34 48.22 -7.85
N VAL A 423 -36.15 47.21 -8.15
CA VAL A 423 -36.11 45.91 -7.47
C VAL A 423 -35.27 44.96 -8.31
N THR A 424 -34.34 44.25 -7.68
CA THR A 424 -33.45 43.28 -8.31
C THR A 424 -33.36 42.03 -7.45
N GLY A 425 -32.87 40.94 -8.02
CA GLY A 425 -32.70 39.66 -7.32
C GLY A 425 -32.20 38.59 -8.27
N LEU A 426 -31.84 37.44 -7.73
CA LEU A 426 -31.41 36.30 -8.54
C LEU A 426 -32.62 35.49 -9.00
N ILE A 427 -32.47 34.85 -10.16
CA ILE A 427 -33.36 33.80 -10.61
C ILE A 427 -32.63 32.49 -10.42
N ASP A 428 -33.21 31.58 -9.65
CA ASP A 428 -32.61 30.26 -9.42
C ASP A 428 -32.67 29.39 -10.69
N SER A 429 -32.20 28.15 -10.61
CA SER A 429 -32.25 27.19 -11.71
C SER A 429 -33.66 26.72 -12.07
N SER A 430 -34.63 26.83 -11.15
CA SER A 430 -36.04 26.49 -11.37
C SER A 430 -36.85 27.61 -12.03
N GLY A 431 -36.35 28.85 -11.99
CA GLY A 431 -37.06 30.04 -12.49
C GLY A 431 -37.62 30.94 -11.39
N GLU A 432 -37.44 30.59 -10.12
CA GLU A 432 -37.94 31.35 -8.97
C GLU A 432 -37.09 32.60 -8.70
N PHE A 433 -37.76 33.71 -8.42
CA PHE A 433 -37.12 34.97 -8.03
C PHE A 433 -36.87 35.02 -6.53
N SER A 434 -35.63 35.32 -6.13
CA SER A 434 -35.26 35.44 -4.72
C SER A 434 -34.04 36.36 -4.53
N ARG A 435 -33.56 36.50 -3.29
CA ARG A 435 -32.54 37.51 -2.88
C ARG A 435 -32.90 38.94 -3.28
N ARG A 436 -34.18 39.29 -3.07
CA ARG A 436 -34.74 40.61 -3.41
C ARG A 436 -33.92 41.73 -2.77
N GLN A 437 -33.52 42.71 -3.58
CA GLN A 437 -32.91 43.97 -3.15
C GLN A 437 -33.66 45.14 -3.80
N GLN A 438 -33.74 46.26 -3.09
CA GLN A 438 -34.32 47.50 -3.63
C GLN A 438 -33.28 48.62 -3.65
N PHE A 439 -32.94 49.10 -4.84
CA PHE A 439 -31.98 50.17 -5.03
C PHE A 439 -32.61 51.54 -4.86
N ARG A 440 -31.84 52.41 -4.22
CA ARG A 440 -32.16 53.83 -4.05
C ARG A 440 -31.87 54.60 -5.36
N PRO A 441 -32.43 55.81 -5.55
CA PRO A 441 -32.26 56.58 -6.79
C PRO A 441 -30.84 57.11 -7.03
N LYS A 442 -29.93 56.96 -6.06
CA LYS A 442 -28.55 57.46 -6.14
C LYS A 442 -27.80 56.78 -7.28
N LEU A 443 -27.15 57.58 -8.12
CA LEU A 443 -26.27 57.09 -9.17
C LEU A 443 -25.01 56.45 -8.57
N GLY A 444 -24.71 55.21 -8.93
CA GLY A 444 -23.52 54.49 -8.48
C GLY A 444 -23.59 52.98 -8.72
N TRP A 445 -22.62 52.26 -8.17
CA TRP A 445 -22.65 50.80 -8.07
C TRP A 445 -23.57 50.37 -6.93
N HIS A 446 -24.44 49.40 -7.22
CA HIS A 446 -25.35 48.79 -6.27
C HIS A 446 -25.19 47.27 -6.30
N HIS A 447 -25.06 46.66 -5.13
CA HIS A 447 -24.89 45.21 -4.97
C HIS A 447 -26.22 44.48 -5.18
N ILE A 448 -26.27 43.51 -6.10
CA ILE A 448 -27.45 42.68 -6.33
C ILE A 448 -27.40 41.47 -5.40
N ALA A 449 -26.34 40.67 -5.54
CA ALA A 449 -26.17 39.45 -4.77
C ALA A 449 -24.70 39.01 -4.75
N THR A 450 -24.35 38.30 -3.69
CA THR A 450 -23.15 37.46 -3.65
C THR A 450 -23.61 36.05 -3.30
N THR A 451 -23.26 35.11 -4.16
CA THR A 451 -23.46 33.68 -3.95
C THR A 451 -22.13 33.05 -3.60
N SER A 452 -22.10 32.36 -2.48
CA SER A 452 -20.92 31.70 -1.93
C SER A 452 -21.33 30.36 -1.34
N ARG A 453 -20.38 29.42 -1.26
CA ARG A 453 -20.62 28.00 -0.93
C ARG A 453 -21.28 27.23 -2.08
N LEU A 454 -20.91 25.95 -2.21
CA LEU A 454 -21.34 25.09 -3.31
C LEU A 454 -22.87 24.88 -3.35
N THR A 455 -23.52 24.72 -2.20
CA THR A 455 -24.98 24.52 -2.14
C THR A 455 -25.74 25.71 -2.68
N ASP A 456 -25.30 26.91 -2.35
CA ASP A 456 -25.88 28.16 -2.86
C ASP A 456 -25.64 28.28 -4.36
N LEU A 457 -24.40 28.07 -4.84
CA LEU A 457 -24.08 28.14 -6.26
C LEU A 457 -24.89 27.15 -7.12
N LYS A 458 -25.15 25.94 -6.63
CA LYS A 458 -26.00 24.96 -7.32
C LYS A 458 -27.44 25.46 -7.51
N THR A 459 -27.95 26.29 -6.61
CA THR A 459 -29.28 26.88 -6.74
C THR A 459 -29.35 27.88 -7.89
N TRP A 460 -28.32 28.73 -8.08
CA TRP A 460 -28.40 29.89 -8.99
C TRP A 460 -27.71 29.69 -10.34
N VAL A 461 -26.79 28.72 -10.47
CA VAL A 461 -26.03 28.52 -11.68
C VAL A 461 -26.74 27.55 -12.61
N ARG A 462 -26.93 28.00 -13.85
CA ARG A 462 -27.51 27.25 -14.97
C ARG A 462 -26.42 26.86 -15.95
N TYR A 463 -26.70 25.88 -16.81
CA TYR A 463 -25.76 25.43 -17.84
C TYR A 463 -26.37 25.53 -19.24
N GLN A 464 -25.57 25.95 -20.21
CA GLN A 464 -25.88 25.89 -21.64
C GLN A 464 -24.61 25.53 -22.39
N ASP A 465 -24.67 24.53 -23.28
CA ASP A 465 -23.52 23.99 -24.01
C ASP A 465 -22.34 23.61 -23.07
N GLY A 466 -22.66 23.06 -21.89
CA GLY A 466 -21.65 22.71 -20.87
C GLY A 466 -21.04 23.88 -20.12
N ARG A 467 -21.47 25.13 -20.36
CA ARG A 467 -20.93 26.32 -19.70
C ARG A 467 -21.86 26.87 -18.60
N PRO A 468 -21.33 27.20 -17.42
CA PRO A 468 -22.10 27.78 -16.34
C PRO A 468 -22.44 29.26 -16.60
N TYR A 469 -23.65 29.68 -16.25
CA TYR A 469 -24.12 31.07 -16.28
C TYR A 469 -25.09 31.36 -15.15
N VAL A 470 -25.25 32.64 -14.81
CA VAL A 470 -26.20 33.11 -13.78
C VAL A 470 -27.27 33.99 -14.39
N VAL A 471 -28.46 34.00 -13.81
CA VAL A 471 -29.59 34.82 -14.22
C VAL A 471 -30.04 35.70 -13.07
N TRP A 472 -30.30 36.97 -13.34
CA TRP A 472 -30.84 37.93 -12.38
C TRP A 472 -31.93 38.79 -13.00
N SER A 473 -32.83 39.30 -12.19
CA SER A 473 -33.93 40.17 -12.61
C SER A 473 -33.69 41.61 -12.17
N SER A 474 -34.17 42.57 -12.94
CA SER A 474 -34.23 43.98 -12.58
C SER A 474 -35.55 44.53 -13.06
N GLY A 475 -36.36 45.09 -12.16
CA GLY A 475 -37.67 45.59 -12.52
C GLY A 475 -38.26 46.60 -11.54
N LEU A 476 -39.34 47.24 -11.97
CA LEU A 476 -40.00 48.30 -11.22
C LEU A 476 -41.44 48.51 -11.70
N THR A 477 -42.22 49.24 -10.91
CA THR A 477 -43.62 49.58 -11.20
C THR A 477 -43.98 50.95 -10.58
N VAL A 478 -45.26 51.29 -10.52
CA VAL A 478 -45.84 52.45 -9.80
C VAL A 478 -45.15 53.78 -10.20
N GLY A 479 -44.87 53.95 -11.50
CA GLY A 479 -44.31 55.20 -12.04
C GLY A 479 -42.82 55.43 -11.78
N SER A 480 -42.13 54.47 -11.13
CA SER A 480 -40.67 54.50 -10.97
C SER A 480 -39.93 54.47 -12.31
N ARG A 481 -38.78 55.14 -12.40
CA ARG A 481 -37.94 55.19 -13.61
C ARG A 481 -36.46 55.08 -13.28
N TYR A 482 -35.81 54.03 -13.76
CA TYR A 482 -34.42 53.73 -13.42
C TYR A 482 -33.57 53.45 -14.66
N ASP A 483 -32.34 53.94 -14.66
CA ASP A 483 -31.36 53.76 -15.73
C ASP A 483 -30.23 52.86 -15.25
N ILE A 484 -29.94 51.80 -16.01
CA ILE A 484 -28.83 50.87 -15.75
C ILE A 484 -27.84 50.99 -16.91
N LYS A 485 -26.60 51.34 -16.59
CA LYS A 485 -25.51 51.45 -17.58
C LYS A 485 -24.91 50.10 -17.91
N SER A 486 -24.47 49.40 -16.88
CA SER A 486 -23.70 48.16 -16.97
C SER A 486 -23.91 47.32 -15.72
N PHE A 487 -23.61 46.04 -15.85
CA PHE A 487 -23.46 45.12 -14.73
C PHE A 487 -21.98 44.74 -14.59
N GLN A 488 -21.55 44.51 -13.36
CA GLN A 488 -20.25 43.95 -13.06
C GLN A 488 -20.44 42.58 -12.40
N MET A 489 -19.75 41.60 -12.93
CA MET A 489 -19.70 40.26 -12.37
C MET A 489 -18.28 39.98 -11.90
N ARG A 490 -18.13 39.72 -10.60
CA ARG A 490 -16.85 39.38 -9.98
C ARG A 490 -16.90 37.94 -9.47
N ALA A 491 -15.96 37.10 -9.90
CA ALA A 491 -15.89 35.71 -9.47
C ALA A 491 -14.49 35.38 -8.96
N ARG A 492 -14.40 34.72 -7.82
CA ARG A 492 -13.15 34.15 -7.28
C ARG A 492 -13.24 32.63 -7.30
N PHE A 493 -12.25 31.97 -7.91
CA PHE A 493 -12.28 30.52 -8.14
C PHE A 493 -10.88 29.93 -8.33
N GLU A 494 -10.76 28.61 -8.15
CA GLU A 494 -9.57 27.83 -8.48
C GLU A 494 -9.53 27.48 -9.97
N ALA A 495 -8.38 27.73 -10.60
CA ALA A 495 -8.10 27.42 -11.99
C ALA A 495 -6.69 26.83 -12.15
N LEU A 496 -6.47 26.12 -13.24
CA LEU A 496 -5.13 25.75 -13.68
C LEU A 496 -4.55 26.88 -14.52
N VAL A 497 -3.32 27.27 -14.23
CA VAL A 497 -2.62 28.39 -14.87
C VAL A 497 -1.28 27.94 -15.38
N GLU A 498 -1.07 28.06 -16.69
CA GLU A 498 0.19 27.77 -17.36
C GLU A 498 1.31 28.71 -16.88
N PRO A 499 2.59 28.35 -17.10
CA PRO A 499 3.73 29.21 -16.79
C PRO A 499 3.66 30.60 -17.44
N ASP A 500 3.04 30.72 -18.62
CA ASP A 500 2.85 31.99 -19.34
C ASP A 500 1.68 32.83 -18.80
N GLY A 501 0.94 32.33 -17.80
CA GLY A 501 -0.20 32.99 -17.18
C GLY A 501 -1.55 32.71 -17.85
N THR A 502 -1.58 31.89 -18.90
CA THR A 502 -2.84 31.48 -19.55
C THR A 502 -3.63 30.52 -18.66
N LEU A 503 -4.96 30.58 -18.74
CA LEU A 503 -5.85 29.74 -17.95
C LEU A 503 -6.19 28.47 -18.73
N ILE A 504 -5.88 27.30 -18.18
CA ILE A 504 -6.36 26.03 -18.70
C ILE A 504 -7.78 25.83 -18.18
N SER A 505 -8.78 26.30 -18.93
CA SER A 505 -10.13 25.76 -18.88
C SER A 505 -11.12 26.39 -19.88
N GLY A 506 -11.81 25.51 -20.60
CA GLY A 506 -13.13 25.70 -21.24
C GLY A 506 -13.18 26.54 -22.52
N PRO A 507 -14.18 26.28 -23.38
CA PRO A 507 -14.21 26.80 -24.74
C PRO A 507 -14.24 28.33 -24.78
N ALA A 508 -13.65 28.91 -25.84
CA ALA A 508 -13.40 30.36 -25.98
C ALA A 508 -14.56 31.24 -25.47
N ARG A 509 -14.25 32.31 -24.72
CA ARG A 509 -15.24 33.27 -24.20
C ARG A 509 -16.18 33.71 -25.33
N ARG A 510 -17.43 33.25 -25.33
CA ARG A 510 -18.44 33.77 -26.26
C ARG A 510 -18.77 35.19 -25.83
N GLY A 511 -18.67 36.14 -26.76
CA GLY A 511 -19.02 37.53 -26.54
C GLY A 511 -20.52 37.78 -26.40
N THR A 512 -21.37 36.75 -26.54
CA THR A 512 -22.84 36.83 -26.60
C THR A 512 -23.44 36.22 -25.34
N PRO A 513 -24.50 36.79 -24.75
CA PRO A 513 -25.17 36.20 -23.57
C PRO A 513 -25.76 34.80 -23.85
N PRO A 514 -26.02 34.01 -22.79
CA PRO A 514 -26.83 32.79 -22.87
C PRO A 514 -28.21 33.04 -23.49
N SER A 515 -28.79 32.02 -24.11
CA SER A 515 -30.14 32.06 -24.70
C SER A 515 -31.17 31.46 -23.74
N PRO A 516 -32.41 31.98 -23.71
CA PRO A 516 -33.46 31.41 -22.87
C PRO A 516 -33.85 30.00 -23.31
N ALA A 517 -33.82 29.05 -22.36
CA ALA A 517 -34.31 27.69 -22.56
C ALA A 517 -35.83 27.58 -22.33
N VAL A 518 -36.38 28.47 -21.50
CA VAL A 518 -37.81 28.60 -21.17
C VAL A 518 -38.12 30.11 -21.06
N HIS A 519 -39.26 30.55 -21.59
CA HIS A 519 -39.71 31.94 -21.38
C HIS A 519 -40.06 32.14 -19.90
N LEU A 520 -39.42 33.10 -19.24
CA LEU A 520 -39.59 33.36 -17.79
C LEU A 520 -40.88 34.14 -17.48
N LEU A 521 -41.93 33.96 -18.29
CA LEU A 521 -43.17 34.74 -18.25
C LEU A 521 -44.22 34.17 -17.27
N ASP A 522 -43.92 33.08 -16.56
CA ASP A 522 -44.81 32.48 -15.57
C ASP A 522 -44.89 33.34 -14.29
N GLY A 523 -46.09 33.37 -13.69
CA GLY A 523 -46.57 34.42 -12.77
C GLY A 523 -45.67 34.74 -11.56
N ASP A 524 -44.95 33.76 -11.02
CA ASP A 524 -44.16 33.93 -9.78
C ASP A 524 -42.95 34.87 -9.96
N ALA A 525 -42.31 34.87 -11.14
CA ALA A 525 -41.17 35.75 -11.41
C ALA A 525 -41.60 37.22 -11.62
N LEU A 526 -42.83 37.45 -12.08
CA LEU A 526 -43.44 38.78 -12.20
C LEU A 526 -43.97 39.28 -10.85
N GLU A 527 -44.51 38.39 -10.02
CA GLU A 527 -45.02 38.73 -8.69
C GLU A 527 -43.92 39.25 -7.76
N GLY A 528 -42.73 38.65 -7.76
CA GLY A 528 -41.60 39.04 -6.90
C GLY A 528 -41.07 40.47 -7.11
N VAL A 529 -41.33 41.07 -8.28
CA VAL A 529 -41.00 42.47 -8.60
C VAL A 529 -42.15 43.42 -8.25
N SER A 530 -43.39 42.92 -8.26
CA SER A 530 -44.60 43.70 -8.03
C SER A 530 -44.97 43.87 -6.55
N ARG A 531 -44.51 42.96 -5.69
CA ARG A 531 -44.54 43.08 -4.21
C ARG A 531 -43.28 43.76 -3.71
#